data_AF-A0A933WI26-F1
#
_entry.id   AF-A0A933WI26-F1
#
_cell.length_a   1.000
_cell.length_b   1.000
_cell.length_c   1.000
_cell.angle_alpha   90.00
_cell.angle_beta   90.00
_cell.angle_gamma   90.00
#
_symmetry.space_group_name_H-M   'P 1'
#
loop_
_entity.id
_entity.type
_entity.pdbx_description
1 polymer ?
#
loop_
_entity_poly.entity_id
_entity_poly.type
_entity_poly.pdbx_seq_one_letter_code
_entity_poly.pdbx_strand_id
1 'polypeptide(L)'
;MGGRNRLESNSSYEVTRRISTRLGARPTLLDSSEVEPTEDAIVVGYPSSLNNYMEPAVRFYDEGEPLFRRGIIAGNNRKRGALLIDTSVLPGNSGGPVFVKRITPLEWRLHLIGITTDSVPAISISKNERGLVTNVNVQNAAYTAVLPAEIIRVLLQHADLVE
;
A
#
# COMPACT_ATOMS: atom_id res chain seq x y z
N MET A 1 13.53 -11.28 34.29
CA MET A 1 12.67 -11.63 33.13
C MET A 1 11.96 -10.36 32.68
N GLY A 2 12.02 -10.01 31.39
CA GLY A 2 11.34 -8.81 30.86
C GLY A 2 12.11 -8.02 29.80
N GLY A 3 12.92 -8.69 28.95
CA GLY A 3 13.74 -8.05 27.91
C GLY A 3 13.16 -8.19 26.50
N ARG A 4 11.85 -8.01 26.29
CA ARG A 4 11.21 -8.18 24.97
C ARG A 4 10.72 -6.89 24.30
N ASN A 5 10.66 -5.74 24.99
CA ASN A 5 10.06 -4.53 24.41
C ASN A 5 11.00 -3.62 23.59
N ARG A 6 12.30 -3.94 23.47
CA ARG A 6 13.28 -3.02 22.84
C ARG A 6 13.60 -3.33 21.37
N LEU A 7 13.27 -4.52 20.87
CA LEU A 7 13.67 -4.97 19.53
C LEU A 7 12.65 -4.60 18.43
N GLU A 8 11.36 -4.49 18.74
CA GLU A 8 10.35 -4.15 17.73
C GLU A 8 10.35 -2.66 17.36
N SER A 9 10.66 -1.77 18.31
CA SER A 9 10.76 -0.33 18.07
C SER A 9 11.88 0.07 17.08
N ASN A 10 12.92 -0.77 16.96
CA ASN A 10 14.04 -0.53 16.04
C ASN A 10 13.67 -0.85 14.58
N SER A 11 12.81 -1.83 14.34
CA SER A 11 12.46 -2.30 12.99
C SER A 11 11.62 -1.25 12.24
N SER A 12 10.54 -0.76 12.85
CA SER A 12 9.66 0.24 12.23
C SER A 12 10.38 1.58 11.99
N TYR A 13 11.26 1.99 12.91
CA TYR A 13 12.09 3.18 12.74
C TYR A 13 13.08 3.02 11.59
N GLU A 14 13.67 1.84 11.43
CA GLU A 14 14.61 1.57 10.35
C GLU A 14 13.92 1.53 8.99
N VAL A 15 12.73 0.91 8.89
CA VAL A 15 11.90 0.93 7.67
C VAL A 15 11.51 2.35 7.30
N THR A 16 11.02 3.14 8.27
CA THR A 16 10.65 4.54 8.04
C THR A 16 11.86 5.38 7.63
N ARG A 17 13.02 5.15 8.26
CA ARG A 17 14.28 5.82 7.92
C ARG A 17 14.70 5.47 6.50
N ARG A 18 14.75 4.18 6.12
CA ARG A 18 15.11 3.70 4.78
C ARG A 18 14.17 4.27 3.72
N ILE A 19 12.86 4.28 3.98
CA ILE A 19 11.86 4.90 3.12
C ILE A 19 12.15 6.41 3.01
N SER A 20 12.27 7.14 4.12
CA SER A 20 12.52 8.59 4.10
C SER A 20 13.85 8.98 3.43
N THR A 21 14.91 8.19 3.58
CA THR A 21 16.21 8.40 2.93
C THR A 21 16.10 8.19 1.43
N ARG A 22 15.39 7.15 0.97
CA ARG A 22 15.16 6.89 -0.46
C ARG A 22 14.21 7.90 -1.10
N LEU A 23 13.25 8.39 -0.32
CA LEU A 23 12.28 9.38 -0.75
C LEU A 23 12.84 10.82 -0.71
N GLY A 24 14.02 11.06 -0.14
CA GLY A 24 14.68 12.38 -0.16
C GLY A 24 13.97 13.51 0.59
N ALA A 25 12.85 13.23 1.27
CA ALA A 25 12.06 14.18 2.03
C ALA A 25 11.32 13.50 3.19
N ARG A 26 11.09 14.24 4.29
CA ARG A 26 10.17 13.78 5.34
C ARG A 26 8.73 13.88 4.81
N PRO A 27 7.99 12.77 4.72
CA PRO A 27 6.62 12.84 4.24
C PRO A 27 5.77 13.63 5.24
N THR A 28 4.89 14.46 4.71
CA THR A 28 3.81 15.09 5.50
C THR A 28 2.56 14.22 5.38
N LEU A 29 1.52 14.50 6.16
CA LEU A 29 0.26 13.75 6.11
C LEU A 29 -0.80 14.60 5.43
N LEU A 30 -1.62 14.00 4.58
CA LEU A 30 -2.80 14.63 4.00
C LEU A 30 -4.03 13.78 4.30
N ASP A 31 -5.13 14.46 4.60
CA ASP A 31 -6.42 13.80 4.77
C ASP A 31 -7.00 13.45 3.38
N SER A 32 -7.81 12.40 3.26
CA SER A 32 -8.36 11.97 1.97
C SER A 32 -9.22 13.04 1.27
N SER A 33 -9.72 14.03 2.00
CA SER A 33 -10.46 15.16 1.44
C SER A 33 -9.59 16.15 0.67
N GLU A 34 -8.29 16.16 0.94
CA GLU A 34 -7.31 17.03 0.28
C GLU A 34 -6.67 16.35 -0.93
N VAL A 35 -6.97 15.07 -1.17
CA VAL A 35 -6.43 14.28 -2.27
C VAL A 35 -7.40 14.29 -3.44
N GLU A 36 -6.95 14.79 -4.58
CA GLU A 36 -7.74 14.85 -5.80
C GLU A 36 -7.54 13.61 -6.67
N PRO A 37 -8.59 13.20 -7.42
CA PRO A 37 -8.41 12.23 -8.50
C PRO A 37 -7.31 12.67 -9.47
N THR A 38 -6.65 11.71 -10.11
CA THR A 38 -5.53 11.90 -11.06
C THR A 38 -4.19 12.32 -10.44
N GLU A 39 -4.13 12.63 -9.14
CA GLU A 39 -2.85 12.87 -8.48
C GLU A 39 -1.93 11.63 -8.53
N ASP A 40 -0.62 11.88 -8.68
CA ASP A 40 0.40 10.85 -8.74
C ASP A 40 0.54 10.13 -7.40
N ALA A 41 0.23 8.84 -7.39
CA ALA A 41 0.33 8.00 -6.20
C ALA A 41 1.51 7.04 -6.28
N ILE A 42 2.17 6.82 -5.14
CA ILE A 42 3.28 5.88 -4.98
C ILE A 42 2.89 4.92 -3.86
N VAL A 43 2.78 3.64 -4.22
CA VAL A 43 2.56 2.54 -3.27
C VAL A 43 3.91 1.91 -2.96
N VAL A 44 4.19 1.74 -1.67
CA VAL A 44 5.43 1.13 -1.18
C VAL A 44 5.06 -0.12 -0.38
N GLY A 45 5.68 -1.26 -0.68
CA GLY A 45 5.37 -2.50 0.01
C GLY A 45 6.39 -3.62 -0.21
N TYR A 46 6.19 -4.72 0.52
CA TYR A 46 7.00 -5.92 0.46
C TYR A 46 6.09 -7.08 0.03
N PRO A 47 5.88 -7.30 -1.28
CA PRO A 47 4.95 -8.32 -1.76
C PRO A 47 5.55 -9.71 -1.51
N SER A 48 5.40 -10.21 -0.29
CA SER A 48 5.93 -11.50 0.17
C SER A 48 5.46 -12.68 -0.69
N SER A 49 4.33 -12.54 -1.40
CA SER A 49 3.89 -13.54 -2.36
C SER A 49 4.88 -13.76 -3.49
N LEU A 50 5.63 -12.74 -3.93
CA LEU A 50 6.65 -12.91 -4.96
C LEU A 50 7.74 -13.92 -4.54
N ASN A 51 7.97 -14.05 -3.24
CA ASN A 51 8.95 -15.00 -2.71
C ASN A 51 8.48 -16.46 -2.85
N ASN A 52 7.17 -16.69 -2.92
CA ASN A 52 6.61 -18.03 -3.04
C ASN A 52 6.50 -18.51 -4.49
N TYR A 53 6.61 -17.59 -5.45
CA TYR A 53 6.42 -17.89 -6.87
C TYR A 53 7.70 -17.84 -7.71
N MET A 54 8.84 -17.44 -7.13
CA MET A 54 10.10 -17.30 -7.84
C MET A 54 11.24 -18.07 -7.17
N GLU A 55 11.90 -18.91 -7.98
CA GLU A 55 13.17 -19.54 -7.60
C GLU A 55 14.20 -18.46 -7.23
N PRO A 56 14.97 -18.62 -6.13
CA PRO A 56 15.95 -17.62 -5.70
C PRO A 56 16.94 -17.21 -6.79
N ALA A 57 17.34 -18.16 -7.65
CA ALA A 57 18.30 -17.95 -8.73
C ALA A 57 17.81 -17.02 -9.87
N VAL A 58 16.50 -16.74 -9.94
CA VAL A 58 15.90 -15.87 -10.97
C VAL A 58 15.25 -14.62 -10.38
N ARG A 59 15.52 -14.31 -9.10
CA ARG A 59 15.03 -13.08 -8.47
C ARG A 59 15.87 -11.89 -8.93
N PHE A 60 15.18 -10.87 -9.43
CA PHE A 60 15.78 -9.60 -9.85
C PHE A 60 15.59 -8.49 -8.80
N TYR A 61 15.11 -8.83 -7.60
CA TYR A 61 14.83 -7.88 -6.51
C TYR A 61 15.35 -8.43 -5.18
N ASP A 62 15.61 -7.52 -4.23
CA ASP A 62 16.00 -7.83 -2.85
C ASP A 62 14.75 -7.86 -1.95
N GLU A 63 14.56 -8.96 -1.22
CA GLU A 63 13.43 -9.14 -0.30
C GLU A 63 13.50 -8.23 0.92
N GLY A 64 14.69 -7.80 1.31
CA GLY A 64 14.92 -6.85 2.40
C GLY A 64 14.61 -5.40 2.00
N GLU A 65 14.28 -5.16 0.73
CA GLU A 65 14.02 -3.84 0.19
C GLU A 65 12.58 -3.67 -0.28
N PRO A 66 11.94 -2.51 -0.01
CA PRO A 66 10.58 -2.28 -0.43
C PRO A 66 10.54 -2.10 -1.95
N LEU A 67 9.48 -2.63 -2.57
CA LEU A 67 9.15 -2.37 -3.96
C LEU A 67 8.22 -1.17 -4.07
N PHE A 68 8.44 -0.38 -5.11
CA PHE A 68 7.68 0.82 -5.40
C PHE A 68 6.82 0.59 -6.62
N ARG A 69 5.55 0.99 -6.54
CA ARG A 69 4.64 1.07 -7.68
C ARG A 69 4.09 2.47 -7.79
N ARG A 70 3.94 2.94 -9.02
CA ARG A 70 3.28 4.22 -9.33
C ARG A 70 1.91 3.94 -9.92
N GLY A 71 0.97 4.83 -9.64
CA GLY A 71 -0.35 4.89 -10.23
C GLY A 71 -0.90 6.30 -10.08
N ILE A 72 -2.20 6.43 -10.26
CA ILE A 72 -2.93 7.67 -9.97
C ILE A 72 -4.04 7.40 -8.96
N ILE A 73 -4.50 8.46 -8.28
CA ILE A 73 -5.75 8.39 -7.51
C ILE A 73 -6.90 8.18 -8.49
N ALA A 74 -7.43 6.96 -8.50
CA ALA A 74 -8.56 6.56 -9.35
C ALA A 74 -9.90 7.06 -8.81
N GLY A 75 -9.99 7.29 -7.51
CA GLY A 75 -11.17 7.87 -6.89
C GLY A 75 -11.12 7.83 -5.37
N ASN A 76 -12.05 8.56 -4.77
CA ASN A 76 -12.26 8.58 -3.33
C ASN A 76 -13.64 7.99 -3.01
N ASN A 77 -13.68 6.78 -2.46
CA ASN A 77 -14.90 6.16 -1.99
C ASN A 77 -15.21 6.64 -0.56
N ARG A 78 -15.66 7.90 -0.46
CA ARG A 78 -15.97 8.55 0.81
C ARG A 78 -16.99 7.77 1.66
N LYS A 79 -17.95 7.07 1.01
CA LYS A 79 -18.96 6.25 1.70
C LYS A 79 -18.37 5.05 2.44
N ARG A 80 -17.24 4.52 1.95
CA ARG A 80 -16.53 3.38 2.56
C ARG A 80 -15.23 3.78 3.25
N GLY A 81 -14.92 5.08 3.31
CA GLY A 81 -13.69 5.59 3.89
C GLY A 81 -12.44 5.00 3.23
N ALA A 82 -12.42 4.89 1.89
CA ALA A 82 -11.31 4.29 1.15
C ALA A 82 -10.89 5.15 -0.04
N LEU A 83 -9.59 5.27 -0.25
CA LEU A 83 -9.00 5.78 -1.49
C LEU A 83 -8.77 4.61 -2.46
N LEU A 84 -8.97 4.86 -3.75
CA LEU A 84 -8.69 3.90 -4.82
C LEU A 84 -7.53 4.40 -5.66
N ILE A 85 -6.60 3.51 -5.96
CA ILE A 85 -5.41 3.80 -6.77
C ILE A 85 -5.39 2.88 -7.97
N ASP A 86 -5.13 3.44 -9.15
CA ASP A 86 -4.88 2.69 -10.38
C ASP A 86 -3.47 2.10 -10.38
N THR A 87 -3.30 1.08 -9.54
CA THR A 87 -2.12 0.22 -9.53
C THR A 87 -2.51 -1.11 -8.91
N SER A 88 -1.86 -2.19 -9.33
CA SER A 88 -2.06 -3.49 -8.70
C SER A 88 -1.19 -3.61 -7.45
N VAL A 89 -1.68 -4.32 -6.45
CA VAL A 89 -0.88 -4.80 -5.31
C VAL A 89 -0.99 -6.31 -5.24
N LEU A 90 0.05 -6.93 -4.70
CA LEU A 90 0.14 -8.37 -4.49
C LEU A 90 0.03 -8.67 -3.00
N PRO A 91 -0.34 -9.90 -2.62
CA PRO A 91 -0.34 -10.29 -1.22
C PRO A 91 1.03 -10.02 -0.57
N GLY A 92 1.00 -9.44 0.64
CA GLY A 92 2.18 -8.92 1.33
C GLY A 92 2.35 -7.40 1.24
N ASN A 93 1.67 -6.71 0.29
CA ASN A 93 1.69 -5.25 0.24
C ASN A 93 0.79 -4.56 1.28
N SER A 94 -0.13 -5.29 1.92
CA SER A 94 -1.02 -4.76 2.97
C SER A 94 -0.22 -4.14 4.11
N GLY A 95 -0.68 -2.99 4.62
CA GLY A 95 0.05 -2.18 5.60
C GLY A 95 1.15 -1.29 5.01
N GLY A 96 1.51 -1.48 3.73
CA GLY A 96 2.49 -0.67 3.03
C GLY A 96 2.02 0.78 2.85
N PRO A 97 2.87 1.78 3.11
CA PRO A 97 2.48 3.18 3.04
C PRO A 97 2.22 3.62 1.60
N VAL A 98 1.28 4.55 1.46
CA VAL A 98 0.89 5.12 0.18
C VAL A 98 1.05 6.63 0.23
N PHE A 99 1.77 7.15 -0.76
CA PHE A 99 2.09 8.56 -0.87
C PHE A 99 1.44 9.17 -2.09
N VAL A 100 1.14 10.47 -2.02
CA VAL A 100 0.95 11.32 -3.19
C VAL A 100 2.16 12.20 -3.38
N LYS A 101 2.60 12.32 -4.62
CA LYS A 101 3.70 13.21 -5.01
C LYS A 101 3.14 14.52 -5.55
N ARG A 102 3.44 15.62 -4.87
CA ARG A 102 3.14 16.98 -5.34
C ARG A 102 4.42 17.67 -5.77
N ILE A 103 4.37 18.28 -6.95
CA ILE A 103 5.51 19.01 -7.52
C ILE A 103 5.14 20.49 -7.54
N THR A 104 5.99 21.30 -6.94
CA THR A 104 5.97 22.76 -7.08
C THR A 104 7.16 23.18 -7.94
N PRO A 105 7.22 24.42 -8.45
CA PRO A 105 8.37 24.90 -9.21
C PRO A 105 9.71 24.83 -8.46
N LEU A 106 9.69 24.82 -7.13
CA LEU A 106 10.89 24.90 -6.28
C LEU A 106 11.30 23.54 -5.68
N GLU A 107 10.33 22.66 -5.45
CA GLU A 107 10.55 21.38 -4.77
C GLU A 107 9.42 20.40 -5.08
N TRP A 108 9.68 19.12 -4.82
CA TRP A 108 8.65 18.10 -4.79
C TRP A 108 8.51 17.56 -3.36
N ARG A 109 7.29 17.19 -2.98
CA ARG A 109 6.98 16.65 -1.66
C ARG A 109 6.17 15.38 -1.79
N LEU A 110 6.35 14.52 -0.80
CA LEU A 110 5.53 13.34 -0.62
C LEU A 110 4.61 13.55 0.57
N HIS A 111 3.38 13.14 0.37
CA HIS A 111 2.32 13.22 1.35
C HIS A 111 1.81 11.81 1.61
N LEU A 112 1.97 11.30 2.82
CA LEU A 112 1.34 10.06 3.26
C LEU A 112 -0.17 10.28 3.26
N ILE A 113 -0.87 9.51 2.44
CA ILE A 113 -2.33 9.57 2.30
C ILE A 113 -3.03 8.36 2.90
N GLY A 114 -2.27 7.31 3.26
CA GLY A 114 -2.83 6.12 3.87
C GLY A 114 -1.92 4.90 3.81
N ILE A 115 -2.52 3.74 4.09
CA ILE A 115 -1.86 2.43 3.94
C ILE A 115 -2.67 1.54 3.01
N THR A 116 -1.96 0.69 2.27
CA THR A 116 -2.57 -0.33 1.42
C THR A 116 -3.35 -1.31 2.30
N THR A 117 -4.59 -1.62 1.92
CA THR A 117 -5.40 -2.63 2.61
C THR A 117 -5.56 -3.86 1.75
N ASP A 118 -6.10 -3.68 0.55
CA ASP A 118 -6.49 -4.77 -0.33
C ASP A 118 -6.38 -4.37 -1.82
N SER A 119 -6.39 -5.37 -2.69
CA SER A 119 -6.64 -5.20 -4.11
C SER A 119 -8.13 -5.27 -4.43
N VAL A 120 -8.58 -4.55 -5.45
CA VAL A 120 -9.94 -4.72 -5.97
C VAL A 120 -9.96 -5.98 -6.85
N PRO A 121 -10.81 -6.97 -6.56
CA PRO A 121 -10.88 -8.19 -7.37
C PRO A 121 -11.71 -7.99 -8.64
N ALA A 122 -11.22 -8.54 -9.75
CA ALA A 122 -11.98 -8.82 -10.97
C ALA A 122 -12.29 -10.32 -11.01
N ILE A 123 -13.57 -10.67 -11.10
CA ILE A 123 -14.04 -12.06 -11.11
C ILE A 123 -14.50 -12.39 -12.54
N SER A 124 -13.87 -13.39 -13.15
CA SER A 124 -14.29 -13.97 -14.42
C SER A 124 -14.77 -15.40 -14.20
N ILE A 125 -15.93 -15.72 -14.80
CA ILE A 125 -16.54 -17.04 -14.74
C ILE A 125 -16.57 -17.57 -16.16
N SER A 126 -15.85 -18.65 -16.42
CA SER A 126 -15.90 -19.35 -17.70
C SER A 126 -16.41 -20.77 -17.51
N LYS A 127 -17.15 -21.26 -18.51
CA LYS A 127 -17.56 -22.67 -18.56
C LYS A 127 -16.80 -23.36 -19.69
N ASN A 128 -16.49 -24.63 -19.51
CA ASN A 128 -15.98 -25.42 -20.63
C ASN A 128 -17.07 -25.57 -21.72
N GLU A 129 -16.68 -25.93 -22.93
CA GLU A 129 -17.60 -26.05 -24.09
C GLU A 129 -18.80 -26.97 -23.83
N ARG A 130 -18.68 -27.90 -22.89
CA ARG A 130 -19.72 -28.86 -22.51
C ARG A 130 -20.58 -28.38 -21.32
N GLY A 131 -20.30 -27.23 -20.74
CA GLY A 131 -21.02 -26.67 -19.58
C GLY A 131 -20.85 -27.43 -18.26
N LEU A 132 -19.95 -28.42 -18.21
CA LEU A 132 -19.76 -29.34 -17.08
C LEU A 132 -18.79 -28.81 -16.02
N VAL A 133 -17.87 -27.94 -16.41
CA VAL A 133 -16.88 -27.33 -15.51
C VAL A 133 -17.07 -25.83 -15.53
N THR A 134 -17.19 -25.25 -14.34
CA THR A 134 -17.19 -23.80 -14.13
C THR A 134 -15.84 -23.42 -13.54
N ASN A 135 -15.04 -22.66 -14.29
CA ASN A 135 -13.82 -22.05 -13.81
C ASN A 135 -14.16 -20.66 -13.27
N VAL A 136 -13.85 -20.42 -12.00
CA VAL A 136 -13.89 -19.09 -11.40
C VAL A 136 -12.46 -18.60 -11.27
N ASN A 137 -12.16 -17.48 -11.91
CA ASN A 137 -10.84 -16.89 -11.89
C ASN A 137 -10.94 -15.49 -11.29
N VAL A 138 -10.24 -15.29 -10.18
CA VAL A 138 -10.17 -14.03 -9.42
C VAL A 138 -8.80 -13.42 -9.66
N GLN A 139 -8.77 -12.22 -10.23
CA GLN A 139 -7.55 -11.47 -10.52
C GLN A 139 -7.60 -10.09 -9.89
N ASN A 140 -6.45 -9.44 -9.73
CA ASN A 140 -6.41 -8.04 -9.38
C ASN A 140 -6.93 -7.21 -10.56
N ALA A 141 -7.96 -6.38 -10.33
CA ALA A 141 -8.57 -5.49 -11.33
C ALA A 141 -7.69 -4.27 -11.70
N ALA A 142 -6.40 -4.31 -11.34
CA ALA A 142 -5.44 -3.22 -11.37
C ALA A 142 -5.78 -2.03 -10.46
N TYR A 143 -6.72 -2.19 -9.52
CA TYR A 143 -6.99 -1.18 -8.50
C TYR A 143 -6.59 -1.64 -7.10
N THR A 144 -6.12 -0.69 -6.30
CA THR A 144 -5.72 -0.89 -4.91
C THR A 144 -6.57 -0.03 -3.99
N ALA A 145 -7.10 -0.63 -2.93
CA ALA A 145 -7.81 0.04 -1.86
C ALA A 145 -6.85 0.49 -0.76
N VAL A 146 -6.97 1.75 -0.36
CA VAL A 146 -6.12 2.41 0.64
C VAL A 146 -6.98 2.92 1.77
N LEU A 147 -6.59 2.59 2.99
CA LEU A 147 -7.17 3.16 4.20
C LEU A 147 -6.57 4.55 4.44
N PRO A 148 -7.38 5.62 4.46
CA PRO A 148 -6.90 6.99 4.63
C PRO A 148 -6.12 7.23 5.92
N ALA A 149 -5.13 8.11 5.85
CA ALA A 149 -4.24 8.42 6.95
C ALA A 149 -4.96 9.05 8.16
N GLU A 150 -6.03 9.82 7.95
CA GLU A 150 -6.84 10.39 9.02
C GLU A 150 -7.51 9.33 9.89
N ILE A 151 -7.92 8.20 9.30
CA ILE A 151 -8.53 7.09 10.06
C ILE A 151 -7.47 6.44 10.94
N ILE A 152 -6.27 6.21 10.39
CA ILE A 152 -5.13 5.66 11.13
C ILE A 152 -4.77 6.57 12.31
N ARG A 153 -4.72 7.89 12.09
CA ARG A 153 -4.44 8.88 13.12
C ARG A 153 -5.45 8.80 14.27
N VAL A 154 -6.74 8.70 13.96
CA VAL A 154 -7.80 8.54 14.97
C VAL A 154 -7.60 7.24 15.75
N LEU A 155 -7.34 6.12 15.06
CA LEU A 155 -7.13 4.83 15.72
C LEU A 155 -5.93 4.85 16.68
N LEU A 156 -4.82 5.47 16.29
CA LEU A 156 -3.64 5.60 17.14
C LEU A 156 -3.92 6.46 18.38
N GLN A 157 -4.61 7.60 18.23
CA GLN A 157 -4.96 8.47 19.35
C GLN A 157 -5.88 7.81 20.39
N HIS A 158 -6.68 6.82 19.98
CA HIS A 158 -7.58 6.09 20.88
C HIS A 158 -6.97 4.78 21.40
N ALA A 159 -5.91 4.26 20.77
CA ALA A 159 -5.18 3.11 21.28
C ALA A 159 -4.48 3.43 22.60
N ASP A 160 -3.98 4.66 22.74
CA ASP A 160 -3.32 5.18 23.96
C ASP A 160 -4.29 5.41 25.15
N LEU A 161 -5.61 5.18 24.96
CA LEU A 161 -6.64 5.36 25.99
C LEU A 161 -7.12 4.03 26.61
N VAL A 162 -6.56 2.90 26.17
CA VAL A 162 -6.97 1.54 26.59
C VAL A 162 -5.86 0.81 27.38
N GLU A 163 -4.72 1.45 27.61
CA GLU A 163 -3.69 1.03 28.57
C GLU A 163 -3.78 1.80 29.89
#